data_AF-A0A9J6BC00-F1
#
_entry.id   AF-A0A9J6BC00-F1
#
_cell.length_a   1.000
_cell.length_b   1.000
_cell.length_c   1.000
_cell.angle_alpha   90.00
_cell.angle_beta   90.00
_cell.angle_gamma   90.00
#
_symmetry.space_group_name_H-M   'P 1'
#
loop_
_entity.id
_entity.type
_entity.pdbx_description
1 polymer ?
#
loop_
_entity_poly.entity_id
_entity_poly.type
_entity_poly.pdbx_seq_one_letter_code
_entity_poly.pdbx_strand_id
1 'polypeptide(L)'
;MDFVMNFTPGIVVTTEMIYESNIFKLIARKMAKMHKIELTEEQKKNEPMIISKTLEYLETIPERFSDDKKDFKVRQLLPSKQSLLTEFLFLQSVLKSLHSPIVFCHNDLNMVNIIYTADIEK
;
A
#
# COMPACT_ATOMS: atom_id res chain seq x y z
N MET A 1 -11.00 20.81 5.56
CA MET A 1 -10.40 21.10 4.24
C MET A 1 -11.05 20.12 3.30
N ASP A 2 -12.01 20.58 2.52
CA ASP A 2 -12.76 19.70 1.62
C ASP A 2 -11.99 19.59 0.32
N PHE A 3 -11.60 18.38 -0.05
CA PHE A 3 -10.93 18.11 -1.32
C PHE A 3 -11.99 17.97 -2.40
N VAL A 4 -12.03 18.91 -3.35
CA VAL A 4 -12.83 18.80 -4.57
C VAL A 4 -11.92 18.23 -5.66
N MET A 5 -12.28 17.07 -6.20
CA MET A 5 -11.53 16.37 -7.26
C MET A 5 -12.38 16.28 -8.53
N ASN A 6 -11.70 16.15 -9.67
CA ASN A 6 -12.37 15.92 -10.94
C ASN A 6 -13.00 14.52 -10.99
N PHE A 7 -14.21 14.44 -11.53
CA PHE A 7 -14.83 13.16 -11.85
C PHE A 7 -14.09 12.49 -13.02
N THR A 8 -13.72 11.22 -12.85
CA THR A 8 -13.12 10.40 -13.91
C THR A 8 -14.14 9.34 -14.32
N PRO A 9 -14.65 9.37 -15.58
CA PRO A 9 -15.55 8.33 -16.06
C PRO A 9 -14.82 7.00 -16.21
N GLY A 10 -15.55 5.90 -16.12
CA GLY A 10 -15.03 4.54 -16.28
C GLY A 10 -15.71 3.55 -15.34
N ILE A 11 -15.21 2.32 -15.34
CA ILE A 11 -15.65 1.27 -14.41
C ILE A 11 -14.50 0.86 -13.52
N VAL A 12 -14.81 0.54 -12.26
CA VAL A 12 -13.86 -0.14 -11.38
C VAL A 12 -13.60 -1.54 -11.94
N VAL A 13 -12.32 -1.93 -12.03
CA VAL A 13 -11.99 -3.28 -12.52
C VAL A 13 -12.52 -4.35 -11.56
N THR A 14 -13.01 -5.45 -12.10
CA THR A 14 -13.45 -6.61 -11.32
C THR A 14 -12.36 -7.68 -11.26
N THR A 15 -12.60 -8.71 -10.43
CA THR A 15 -11.70 -9.87 -10.32
C THR A 15 -11.56 -10.62 -11.63
N GLU A 16 -12.62 -10.71 -12.44
CA GLU A 16 -12.59 -11.37 -13.73
C GLU A 16 -11.74 -10.57 -14.73
N MET A 17 -11.92 -9.24 -14.73
CA MET A 17 -11.21 -8.34 -15.65
C MET A 17 -9.70 -8.37 -15.47
N ILE A 18 -9.19 -8.48 -14.23
CA ILE A 18 -7.73 -8.46 -14.01
C ILE A 18 -7.01 -9.67 -14.60
N TYR A 19 -7.71 -10.77 -14.90
CA TYR A 19 -7.12 -11.91 -15.61
C TYR A 19 -7.07 -11.72 -17.12
N GLU A 20 -7.82 -10.76 -17.67
CA GLU A 20 -7.80 -10.46 -19.09
C GLU A 20 -6.46 -9.85 -19.51
N SER A 21 -5.87 -10.39 -20.58
CA SER A 21 -4.51 -10.02 -20.97
C SER A 21 -4.35 -8.56 -21.40
N ASN A 22 -5.42 -7.94 -21.92
CA ASN A 22 -5.50 -6.52 -22.22
C ASN A 22 -5.45 -5.67 -20.94
N ILE A 23 -6.11 -6.10 -19.86
CA ILE A 23 -6.26 -5.33 -18.63
C ILE A 23 -5.00 -5.38 -17.76
N PHE A 24 -4.47 -6.56 -17.41
CA PHE A 24 -3.28 -6.59 -16.55
C PHE A 24 -2.06 -5.95 -17.21
N LYS A 25 -1.95 -6.03 -18.55
CA LYS A 25 -0.89 -5.33 -19.29
C LYS A 25 -1.06 -3.80 -19.21
N LEU A 26 -2.29 -3.29 -19.22
CA LEU A 26 -2.55 -1.85 -19.02
C LEU A 26 -2.15 -1.42 -17.60
N ILE A 27 -2.54 -2.19 -16.58
CA ILE A 27 -2.18 -1.93 -15.18
C ILE A 27 -0.66 -1.92 -15.01
N ALA A 28 0.03 -2.96 -15.49
CA ALA A 28 1.49 -3.05 -15.43
C ALA A 28 2.19 -1.88 -16.12
N ARG A 29 1.70 -1.45 -17.30
CA ARG A 29 2.23 -0.27 -18.00
C ARG A 29 2.00 1.02 -17.22
N LYS A 30 0.86 1.19 -16.55
CA LYS A 30 0.59 2.38 -15.72
C LYS A 30 1.45 2.40 -14.47
N MET A 31 1.62 1.26 -13.79
CA MET A 31 2.55 1.15 -12.67
C MET A 31 3.99 1.41 -13.09
N ALA A 32 4.43 0.87 -14.24
CA ALA A 32 5.77 1.15 -14.77
C ALA A 32 5.97 2.65 -15.06
N LYS A 33 4.95 3.36 -15.53
CA LYS A 33 5.00 4.83 -15.71
C LYS A 33 5.11 5.55 -14.36
N MET A 34 4.34 5.13 -13.36
CA MET A 34 4.38 5.70 -12.02
C MET A 34 5.74 5.50 -11.35
N HIS A 35 6.31 4.29 -11.42
CA HIS A 35 7.61 3.96 -10.87
C HIS A 35 8.78 4.67 -11.58
N LYS A 36 8.55 5.22 -12.77
CA LYS A 36 9.54 6.04 -13.50
C LYS A 36 9.52 7.52 -13.13
N ILE A 37 8.58 7.96 -12.28
CA ILE A 37 8.60 9.34 -11.78
C ILE A 37 9.90 9.54 -10.99
N GLU A 38 10.71 10.50 -11.44
CA GLU A 38 12.00 10.78 -10.83
C GLU A 38 11.81 11.38 -9.44
N LEU A 39 12.44 10.74 -8.45
CA LEU A 39 12.56 11.28 -7.11
C LEU A 39 13.68 12.32 -7.07
N THR A 40 13.52 13.36 -6.26
CA THR A 40 14.61 14.31 -6.00
C THR A 40 15.77 13.61 -5.28
N GLU A 41 16.97 14.18 -5.35
CA GLU A 41 18.15 13.63 -4.64
C GLU A 41 17.96 13.57 -3.12
N GLU A 42 17.12 14.43 -2.56
CA GLU A 42 16.71 14.36 -1.16
C GLU A 42 15.76 13.19 -0.92
N GLN A 43 14.74 13.02 -1.76
CA GLN A 43 13.78 11.91 -1.65
C GLN A 43 14.45 10.54 -1.81
N LYS A 44 15.49 10.43 -2.66
CA LYS A 44 16.28 9.20 -2.83
C LYS A 44 17.07 8.79 -1.59
N LYS A 45 17.37 9.74 -0.70
CA LYS A 45 18.06 9.46 0.58
C LYS A 45 17.10 8.98 1.67
N ASN A 46 15.80 9.12 1.46
CA ASN A 46 14.81 8.70 2.46
C ASN A 46 14.71 7.18 2.54
N GLU A 47 14.43 6.69 3.75
CA GLU A 47 14.07 5.28 3.93
C GLU A 47 12.74 4.98 3.21
N PRO A 48 12.56 3.78 2.63
CA PRO A 48 11.27 3.38 2.08
C PRO A 48 10.15 3.56 3.11
N MET A 49 9.07 4.22 2.68
CA MET A 49 7.94 4.60 3.55
C MET A 49 7.38 3.44 4.39
N ILE A 50 7.43 2.21 3.88
CA ILE A 50 6.95 1.02 4.60
C ILE A 50 7.63 0.84 5.96
N ILE A 51 8.88 1.29 6.12
CA ILE A 51 9.59 1.17 7.39
C ILE A 51 9.00 2.11 8.43
N SER A 52 9.12 3.41 8.19
CA SER A 52 8.64 4.43 9.13
C SER A 52 7.14 4.28 9.38
N LYS A 53 6.34 3.97 8.36
CA LYS A 53 4.89 3.86 8.50
C LYS A 53 4.46 2.64 9.30
N THR A 54 5.15 1.51 9.17
CA THR A 54 4.84 0.32 9.98
C THR A 54 5.19 0.55 11.44
N LEU A 55 6.35 1.17 11.72
CA LEU A 55 6.73 1.53 13.09
C LEU A 55 5.73 2.51 13.71
N GLU A 56 5.30 3.53 12.96
CA GLU A 56 4.24 4.46 13.40
C GLU A 56 2.96 3.71 13.77
N TYR A 57 2.50 2.78 12.92
CA TYR A 57 1.31 1.97 13.24
C TYR A 57 1.48 1.08 14.46
N LEU A 58 2.64 0.45 14.65
CA LEU A 58 2.93 -0.34 15.85
C LEU A 58 2.89 0.52 17.12
N GLU A 59 3.36 1.77 17.04
CA GLU A 59 3.27 2.71 18.16
C GLU A 59 1.84 3.13 18.50
N THR A 60 0.92 3.12 17.53
CA THR A 60 -0.51 3.39 17.82
C THR A 60 -1.22 2.26 18.57
N ILE A 61 -0.63 1.06 18.65
CA ILE A 61 -1.22 -0.06 19.36
C ILE A 61 -1.10 0.21 20.87
N PRO A 62 -2.22 0.42 21.58
CA PRO A 62 -2.17 0.70 23.00
C PRO A 62 -1.76 -0.57 23.77
N GLU A 63 -1.11 -0.40 24.92
CA GLU A 63 -0.84 -1.52 25.82
C GLU A 63 -2.13 -2.18 26.29
N ARG A 64 -3.22 -1.41 26.43
CA ARG A 64 -4.58 -1.86 26.76
C ARG A 64 -5.65 -0.99 26.10
N PHE A 65 -6.67 -1.61 25.52
CA PHE A 65 -7.84 -0.88 25.03
C PHE A 65 -8.78 -0.49 26.18
N SER A 66 -9.45 0.65 26.05
CA SER A 66 -10.41 1.14 27.06
C SER A 66 -11.66 0.25 27.21
N ASP A 67 -12.05 -0.44 26.14
CA ASP A 67 -13.12 -1.43 26.15
C ASP A 67 -12.53 -2.82 26.45
N ASP A 68 -12.90 -3.39 27.58
CA ASP A 68 -12.44 -4.71 28.04
C ASP A 68 -12.80 -5.86 27.11
N LYS A 69 -13.98 -5.81 26.46
CA LYS A 69 -14.36 -6.83 25.49
C LYS A 69 -13.48 -6.74 24.25
N LYS A 70 -13.17 -5.52 23.80
CA LYS A 70 -12.24 -5.28 22.69
C LYS A 70 -10.83 -5.73 23.05
N ASP A 71 -10.33 -5.34 24.21
CA ASP A 71 -9.00 -5.69 24.71
C ASP A 71 -8.82 -7.20 24.78
N PHE A 72 -9.78 -7.90 25.41
CA PHE A 72 -9.79 -9.36 25.50
C PHE A 72 -9.74 -10.01 24.11
N LYS A 73 -10.63 -9.59 23.20
CA LYS A 73 -10.71 -10.17 21.85
C LYS A 73 -9.42 -9.94 21.05
N VAL A 74 -8.84 -8.74 21.14
CA VAL A 74 -7.58 -8.41 20.46
C VAL A 74 -6.44 -9.27 20.99
N ARG A 75 -6.30 -9.39 22.31
CA ARG A 75 -5.21 -10.20 22.91
C ARG A 75 -5.36 -11.70 22.66
N GLN A 76 -6.58 -12.19 22.44
CA GLN A 76 -6.78 -13.59 22.05
C GLN A 76 -6.44 -13.85 20.58
N LEU A 77 -6.63 -12.87 19.69
CA LEU A 77 -6.50 -13.05 18.25
C LEU A 77 -5.15 -12.61 17.67
N LEU A 78 -4.52 -11.61 18.30
CA LEU A 78 -3.32 -10.97 17.77
C LEU A 78 -2.10 -11.22 18.66
N PRO A 79 -0.89 -11.35 18.07
CA PRO A 79 0.36 -11.36 18.82
C PRO A 79 0.57 -10.07 19.61
N SER A 80 1.47 -10.13 20.59
CA SER A 80 1.88 -8.93 21.33
C SER A 80 2.55 -7.89 20.41
N LYS A 81 2.50 -6.60 20.78
CA LYS A 81 3.24 -5.53 20.08
C LYS A 81 4.72 -5.89 19.89
N GLN A 82 5.36 -6.48 20.90
CA GLN A 82 6.76 -6.89 20.84
C GLN A 82 7.00 -8.03 19.84
N SER A 83 6.08 -9.00 19.76
CA SER A 83 6.12 -10.08 18.77
C SER A 83 5.97 -9.52 17.36
N LEU A 84 5.02 -8.61 17.13
CA LEU A 84 4.83 -7.95 15.84
C LEU A 84 6.06 -7.13 15.42
N LEU A 85 6.69 -6.41 16.35
CA LEU A 85 7.94 -5.69 16.08
C LEU A 85 9.07 -6.65 15.68
N THR A 86 9.17 -7.80 16.34
CA THR A 86 10.20 -8.81 16.03
C THR A 86 10.01 -9.37 14.62
N GLU A 87 8.78 -9.75 14.26
CA GLU A 87 8.44 -10.21 12.91
C GLU A 87 8.69 -9.11 11.86
N PHE A 88 8.38 -7.85 12.20
CA PHE A 88 8.62 -6.74 11.30
C PHE A 88 10.11 -6.49 11.03
N LEU A 89 10.97 -6.58 12.06
CA LEU A 89 12.42 -6.45 11.89
C LEU A 89 12.99 -7.60 11.06
N PHE A 90 12.46 -8.80 11.22
CA PHE A 90 12.78 -9.93 10.34
C PHE A 90 12.40 -9.63 8.88
N LEU A 91 11.14 -9.22 8.63
CA LEU A 91 10.68 -8.82 7.30
C LEU A 91 11.56 -7.71 6.70
N GLN A 92 11.90 -6.68 7.48
CA GLN A 92 12.78 -5.60 7.03
C GLN A 92 14.15 -6.14 6.59
N SER A 93 14.73 -7.10 7.31
CA SER A 93 16.01 -7.70 6.94
C SER A 93 15.94 -8.41 5.59
N VAL A 94 14.85 -9.15 5.33
CA VAL A 94 14.60 -9.83 4.06
C VAL A 94 14.42 -8.80 2.94
N LEU A 95 13.59 -7.77 3.15
CA LEU A 95 13.34 -6.73 2.14
C LEU A 95 14.62 -5.96 1.77
N LYS A 96 15.48 -5.63 2.74
CA LYS A 96 16.76 -4.95 2.49
C LYS A 96 17.72 -5.82 1.65
N SER A 97 17.66 -7.14 1.80
CA SER A 97 18.51 -8.07 1.01
C SER A 97 18.12 -8.18 -0.47
N LEU A 98 16.89 -7.78 -0.84
CA LEU A 98 16.42 -7.85 -2.23
C LEU A 98 16.97 -6.71 -3.09
N HIS A 99 17.56 -5.68 -2.49
CA HIS A 99 18.07 -4.48 -3.20
C HIS A 99 17.04 -3.88 -4.18
N SER A 100 15.74 -3.94 -3.82
CA SER A 100 14.67 -3.40 -4.65
C SER A 100 14.86 -1.88 -4.81
N PRO A 101 14.73 -1.33 -6.04
CA PRO A 101 14.82 0.10 -6.25
C PRO A 101 13.74 0.84 -5.47
N ILE A 102 14.11 1.98 -4.87
CA ILE A 102 13.16 2.89 -4.24
C ILE A 102 12.55 3.75 -5.35
N VAL A 103 11.22 3.66 -5.51
CA VAL A 103 10.48 4.39 -6.55
C VAL A 103 9.20 4.98 -5.98
N PHE A 104 8.63 5.97 -6.68
CA PHE A 104 7.30 6.47 -6.36
C PHE A 104 6.26 5.37 -6.59
N CYS A 105 5.54 4.98 -5.52
CA CYS A 105 4.58 3.87 -5.51
C CYS A 105 3.19 4.34 -5.08
N HIS A 106 2.14 3.65 -5.55
CA HIS A 106 0.77 3.88 -5.08
C HIS A 106 0.53 3.33 -3.66
N ASN A 107 1.17 2.21 -3.31
CA ASN A 107 1.07 1.50 -2.02
C ASN A 107 -0.30 0.92 -1.63
N ASP A 108 -1.33 1.09 -2.46
CA ASP A 108 -2.68 0.55 -2.24
C ASP A 108 -3.36 0.25 -3.60
N LEU A 109 -2.70 -0.57 -4.43
CA LEU A 109 -3.19 -0.92 -5.76
C LEU A 109 -4.25 -2.03 -5.71
N ASN A 110 -5.31 -1.80 -4.95
CA ASN A 110 -6.48 -2.67 -4.94
C ASN A 110 -7.37 -2.41 -6.18
N MET A 111 -8.30 -3.32 -6.47
CA MET A 111 -9.16 -3.21 -7.65
C MET A 111 -10.02 -1.95 -7.65
N VAL A 112 -10.52 -1.53 -6.48
CA VAL A 112 -11.37 -0.33 -6.35
C VAL A 112 -10.65 0.97 -6.70
N ASN A 113 -9.32 0.96 -6.65
CA ASN A 113 -8.46 2.08 -7.04
C ASN A 113 -8.04 2.05 -8.52
N ILE A 114 -8.52 1.10 -9.31
CA ILE A 114 -8.20 0.99 -10.74
C ILE A 114 -9.46 1.23 -11.56
N ILE A 115 -9.47 2.37 -12.27
CA ILE A 115 -10.54 2.73 -13.20
C ILE A 115 -10.13 2.31 -14.62
N TYR A 116 -10.94 1.44 -15.21
CA TYR A 116 -10.85 1.09 -16.61
C TYR A 116 -11.84 1.92 -17.44
N THR A 117 -11.27 2.62 -18.42
CA THR A 117 -12.01 3.22 -19.51
C THR A 117 -11.76 2.39 -20.75
N ALA A 118 -12.77 1.67 -21.24
CA ALA A 118 -12.78 1.37 -22.68
C ALA A 118 -12.75 2.72 -23.41
N ASP A 119 -12.14 2.81 -24.59
CA ASP A 119 -12.22 4.03 -25.40
C ASP A 119 -13.70 4.35 -25.64
N ILE A 120 -14.28 5.20 -24.78
CA ILE A 120 -15.56 5.84 -25.04
C ILE A 120 -15.19 6.85 -26.12
N GLU A 121 -15.46 6.46 -27.37
CA GLU A 121 -15.16 7.18 -28.60
C GLU A 121 -15.18 8.70 -28.40
N LYS A 122 -14.06 9.34 -28.75
CA LYS A 122 -14.04 10.77 -29.09
C LYS A 122 -14.09 10.91 -30.60
#